data_AF-C1D5D4-F1
#
_entry.id   AF-C1D5D4-F1
#
_cell.length_a   1.000
_cell.length_b   1.000
_cell.length_c   1.000
_cell.angle_alpha   90.00
_cell.angle_beta   90.00
_cell.angle_gamma   90.00
#
_symmetry.space_group_name_H-M   'P 1'
#
loop_
_entity.id
_entity.type
_entity.pdbx_description
1 polymer ?
#
loop_
_entity_poly.entity_id
_entity_poly.type
_entity_poly.pdbx_seq_one_letter_code
_entity_poly.pdbx_strand_id
1 'polypeptide(L)'
;MDLKNLDYPALIALLGDVEKEIAAREAAEKENARRQIMDLARNYGLSIEEVLNPAKNVRKPVEAKYRNPENGQTWSGRGRKPSWITDLLAQGRTLEEFAVQ
;
A
#
# COMPACT_ATOMS: atom_id res chain seq x y z
N MET A 1 -9.27 33.67 -30.88
CA MET A 1 -9.88 34.83 -30.20
C MET A 1 -9.00 36.03 -30.48
N ASP A 2 -9.55 37.14 -30.97
CA ASP A 2 -8.75 38.33 -31.29
C ASP A 2 -8.64 39.23 -30.05
N LEU A 3 -7.46 39.25 -29.44
CA LEU A 3 -7.20 40.00 -28.20
C LEU A 3 -7.18 41.52 -28.42
N LYS A 4 -6.98 41.98 -29.66
CA LYS A 4 -6.82 43.42 -29.96
C LYS A 4 -8.13 44.20 -29.86
N ASN A 5 -9.26 43.51 -29.90
CA ASN A 5 -10.60 44.10 -29.87
C ASN A 5 -11.28 44.00 -28.51
N LEU A 6 -10.60 43.46 -27.49
CA LEU A 6 -11.11 43.36 -26.12
C LEU A 6 -10.73 44.61 -25.33
N ASP A 7 -11.67 45.13 -24.54
CA ASP A 7 -11.39 46.18 -23.58
C ASP A 7 -10.68 45.61 -22.33
N TYR A 8 -10.11 46.50 -21.51
CA TYR A 8 -9.33 46.09 -20.34
C TYR A 8 -10.12 45.19 -19.36
N PRO A 9 -11.38 45.50 -19.00
CA PRO A 9 -12.19 44.59 -18.17
C PRO A 9 -12.39 43.20 -18.79
N ALA A 10 -12.65 43.12 -20.10
CA ALA A 10 -12.81 41.83 -20.78
C ALA A 10 -11.49 41.03 -20.83
N LEU A 11 -10.34 41.70 -20.95
CA LEU A 11 -9.02 41.04 -20.87
C LEU A 11 -8.77 40.44 -19.47
N ILE A 12 -9.15 41.13 -18.40
CA ILE A 12 -9.04 40.60 -17.02
C ILE A 12 -9.98 39.42 -16.80
N ALA A 13 -11.22 39.50 -17.31
CA ALA A 13 -12.14 38.37 -17.24
C ALA A 13 -11.60 37.14 -17.98
N LEU A 14 -11.09 37.35 -19.20
CA LEU A 14 -10.48 36.29 -20.00
C LEU A 14 -9.27 35.66 -19.31
N LEU A 15 -8.42 36.46 -18.64
CA LEU A 15 -7.31 35.94 -17.85
C LEU A 15 -7.81 34.98 -16.76
N GLY A 16 -8.83 35.36 -16.00
CA GLY A 16 -9.41 34.51 -14.97
C GLY A 16 -10.03 33.23 -15.52
N ASP A 17 -10.63 33.28 -16.71
CA ASP A 17 -11.18 32.07 -17.36
C ASP A 17 -10.06 31.14 -17.87
N VAL A 18 -8.98 31.71 -18.41
CA VAL A 18 -7.80 30.96 -18.83
C VAL A 18 -7.14 30.28 -17.63
N GLU A 19 -6.98 30.97 -16.50
CA GLU A 19 -6.42 30.38 -15.27
C GLU A 19 -7.26 29.19 -14.78
N LYS A 20 -8.59 29.32 -14.79
CA LYS A 20 -9.50 28.22 -14.43
C LYS A 20 -9.38 27.04 -15.39
N GLU A 21 -9.33 27.31 -16.69
CA GLU A 21 -9.20 26.25 -17.71
C GLU A 21 -7.85 25.53 -17.59
N ILE A 22 -6.76 26.25 -17.33
CA ILE A 22 -5.44 25.66 -17.08
C ILE A 22 -5.52 24.72 -15.87
N ALA A 23 -6.06 25.20 -14.74
CA ALA A 23 -6.18 24.38 -13.54
C ALA A 23 -7.07 23.15 -13.75
N ALA A 24 -8.17 23.29 -14.49
CA ALA A 24 -9.06 22.19 -14.83
C ALA A 24 -8.36 21.13 -15.70
N ARG A 25 -7.58 21.56 -16.70
CA ARG A 25 -6.81 20.65 -17.56
C ARG A 25 -5.71 19.93 -16.79
N GLU A 26 -4.96 20.63 -15.94
CA GLU A 26 -3.94 19.98 -15.11
C GLU A 26 -4.55 18.93 -14.19
N ALA A 27 -5.72 19.21 -13.59
CA ALA A 27 -6.42 18.24 -12.75
C ALA A 27 -6.86 17.01 -13.56
N ALA A 28 -7.41 17.23 -14.76
CA ALA A 28 -7.82 16.14 -15.65
C ALA A 28 -6.63 15.29 -16.12
N GLU A 29 -5.49 15.91 -16.46
CA GLU A 29 -4.27 15.21 -16.85
C GLU A 29 -3.68 14.39 -15.69
N LYS A 30 -3.64 14.97 -14.47
CA LYS A 30 -3.18 14.25 -13.27
C LYS A 30 -4.07 13.04 -12.96
N GLU A 31 -5.38 13.19 -13.10
CA GLU A 31 -6.32 12.08 -12.90
C GLU A 31 -6.15 10.99 -13.97
N ASN A 32 -5.99 11.36 -15.24
CA ASN A 32 -5.70 10.40 -16.31
C ASN A 32 -4.38 9.65 -16.05
N ALA A 33 -3.31 10.35 -15.69
CA ALA A 33 -2.04 9.73 -15.35
C ALA A 33 -2.19 8.77 -14.15
N ARG A 34 -2.94 9.17 -13.12
CA ARG A 34 -3.22 8.32 -11.96
C ARG A 34 -3.94 7.03 -12.35
N ARG A 35 -4.97 7.13 -13.21
CA ARG A 35 -5.69 5.95 -13.73
C ARG A 35 -4.77 5.03 -14.52
N GLN A 36 -3.97 5.58 -15.43
CA GLN A 36 -3.02 4.81 -16.23
C GLN A 36 -2.02 4.04 -15.35
N ILE A 37 -1.49 4.68 -14.30
CA ILE A 37 -0.59 4.01 -13.35
C ILE A 37 -1.30 2.88 -12.62
N MET A 38 -2.55 3.10 -12.16
CA MET A 38 -3.32 2.08 -11.46
C MET A 38 -3.66 0.89 -12.36
N ASP A 39 -4.09 1.15 -13.60
CA ASP A 39 -4.41 0.09 -14.56
C ASP A 39 -3.17 -0.71 -14.94
N LEU A 40 -2.03 -0.04 -15.12
CA LEU A 40 -0.76 -0.70 -15.37
C LEU A 40 -0.36 -1.59 -14.18
N ALA A 41 -0.42 -1.06 -12.95
CA ALA A 41 -0.11 -1.83 -11.75
C ALA A 41 -1.00 -3.07 -11.64
N ARG A 42 -2.32 -2.90 -11.83
CA ARG A 42 -3.29 -4.00 -11.80
C ARG A 42 -2.99 -5.05 -12.87
N ASN A 43 -2.64 -4.65 -14.09
CA ASN A 43 -2.34 -5.58 -15.19
C ASN A 43 -1.14 -6.48 -14.87
N TYR A 44 -0.18 -6.00 -14.08
CA TYR A 44 0.96 -6.79 -13.63
C TYR A 44 0.79 -7.40 -12.24
N GLY A 45 -0.41 -7.31 -11.65
CA GLY A 45 -0.72 -7.87 -10.33
C GLY A 45 -0.03 -7.16 -9.16
N LEU A 46 0.39 -5.91 -9.35
CA LEU A 46 1.02 -5.09 -8.31
C LEU A 46 -0.01 -4.18 -7.65
N SER A 47 0.10 -4.02 -6.32
CA SER A 47 -0.58 -2.94 -5.59
C SER A 47 0.14 -1.61 -5.78
N ILE A 48 -0.56 -0.50 -5.57
CA ILE A 48 0.04 0.83 -5.67
C ILE A 48 1.12 1.03 -4.60
N GLU A 49 0.95 0.47 -3.40
CA GLU A 49 2.00 0.46 -2.37
C GLU A 49 3.29 -0.24 -2.84
N GLU A 50 3.19 -1.34 -3.59
CA GLU A 50 4.36 -2.04 -4.13
C GLU A 50 5.07 -1.23 -5.21
N VAL A 51 4.30 -0.51 -6.04
CA VAL A 51 4.86 0.40 -7.06
C VAL A 51 5.58 1.60 -6.40
N LEU A 52 5.00 2.17 -5.34
CA LEU A 52 5.56 3.32 -4.63
C LEU A 52 6.70 2.94 -3.67
N ASN A 53 6.69 1.71 -3.14
CA ASN A 53 7.68 1.18 -2.20
C ASN A 53 8.18 -0.20 -2.63
N PRO A 54 8.98 -0.30 -3.71
CA PRO A 54 9.48 -1.57 -4.23
C PRO A 54 10.37 -2.34 -3.22
N ALA A 55 10.87 -1.67 -2.19
CA ALA A 55 11.69 -2.27 -1.14
C ALA A 55 10.90 -3.03 -0.05
N LYS A 56 9.59 -2.77 0.11
CA LYS A 56 8.73 -3.51 1.03
C LYS A 56 8.09 -4.70 0.32
N ASN A 57 8.91 -5.69 -0.01
CA ASN A 57 8.39 -7.05 -0.15
C ASN A 57 7.83 -7.46 1.22
N VAL A 58 6.53 -7.26 1.44
CA VAL A 58 5.82 -7.79 2.61
C VAL A 58 5.85 -9.30 2.45
N ARG A 59 6.90 -9.94 2.97
CA ARG A 59 6.94 -11.39 3.10
C ARG A 59 5.67 -11.78 3.84
N LYS A 60 4.78 -12.53 3.15
CA LYS A 60 3.55 -13.04 3.77
C LYS A 60 3.91 -13.64 5.14
N PRO A 61 3.24 -13.23 6.23
CA PRO A 61 3.48 -13.86 7.52
C PRO A 61 3.27 -15.37 7.34
N VAL A 62 4.32 -16.12 7.63
CA VAL A 62 4.30 -17.58 7.52
C VAL A 62 3.25 -18.07 8.52
N GLU A 63 2.37 -18.97 8.08
CA GLU A 63 1.37 -19.59 8.93
C GLU A 63 2.00 -20.09 10.23
N ALA A 64 1.37 -19.75 11.35
CA ALA A 64 1.77 -20.23 12.65
C ALA A 64 1.61 -21.75 12.68
N LYS A 65 2.66 -22.48 13.06
CA LYS A 65 2.63 -23.94 13.18
C LYS A 65 2.37 -24.38 14.63
N TYR A 66 2.68 -23.53 15.60
CA TYR A 66 2.52 -23.83 17.03
C TYR A 66 1.92 -22.64 17.78
N ARG A 67 1.08 -22.89 18.78
CA ARG A 67 0.41 -21.87 19.60
C ARG A 67 0.48 -22.19 21.09
N ASN A 68 0.90 -21.21 21.88
CA ASN A 68 0.91 -21.27 23.33
C ASN A 68 -0.53 -21.18 23.89
N PRO A 69 -0.98 -22.11 24.74
CA PRO A 69 -2.33 -22.10 25.31
C PRO A 69 -2.52 -21.06 26.42
N GLU A 70 -1.45 -20.62 27.09
CA GLU A 70 -1.53 -19.70 28.23
C GLU A 70 -1.72 -18.25 27.78
N ASN A 71 -1.02 -17.85 26.72
CA ASN A 71 -0.98 -16.44 26.28
C ASN A 71 -1.30 -16.24 24.79
N GLY A 72 -1.55 -17.32 24.05
CA GLY A 72 -1.90 -17.26 22.63
C GLY A 72 -0.76 -16.94 21.68
N GLN A 73 0.50 -16.85 22.15
CA GLN A 73 1.67 -16.61 21.30
C GLN A 73 1.84 -17.71 20.24
N THR A 74 2.18 -17.34 19.01
CA THR A 74 2.35 -18.27 17.90
C THR A 74 3.77 -18.33 17.38
N TRP A 75 4.17 -19.50 16.88
CA TRP A 75 5.48 -19.72 16.25
C TRP A 75 5.33 -20.55 14.97
N SER A 76 5.93 -20.09 13.88
CA SER A 76 5.86 -20.74 12.57
C SER A 76 6.79 -21.96 12.43
N GLY A 77 7.54 -22.32 13.46
CA GLY A 77 8.56 -23.37 13.39
C GLY A 77 9.86 -22.95 12.70
N ARG A 78 9.95 -21.70 12.22
CA ARG A 78 11.16 -21.14 11.60
C ARG A 78 11.79 -20.09 12.52
N GLY A 79 13.13 -20.06 12.55
CA GLY A 79 13.92 -19.08 13.30
C GLY A 79 14.12 -19.44 14.78
N ARG A 80 14.43 -18.43 15.61
CA ARG A 80 14.72 -18.62 17.05
C ARG A 80 13.47 -19.15 17.77
N LYS A 81 13.64 -20.21 18.55
CA LYS A 81 12.58 -20.73 19.42
C LYS A 81 12.23 -19.68 20.49
N PRO A 82 10.94 -19.34 20.65
CA PRO A 82 10.49 -18.49 21.76
C PRO A 82 10.70 -19.18 23.11
N SER A 83 10.75 -18.39 24.19
CA SER A 83 11.01 -18.88 25.55
C SER A 83 10.02 -19.97 25.96
N TRP A 84 8.73 -19.75 25.72
CA TRP A 84 7.68 -20.70 26.09
C TRP A 84 7.86 -22.10 25.47
N ILE A 85 8.41 -22.19 24.25
CA ILE A 85 8.73 -23.49 23.64
C ILE A 85 9.89 -24.16 24.37
N THR A 86 10.91 -23.39 24.72
CA THR A 86 12.07 -23.88 25.47
C THR A 86 11.65 -24.37 26.86
N ASP A 87 10.76 -23.63 27.51
CA ASP A 87 10.25 -23.95 28.85
C ASP A 87 9.38 -25.21 28.82
N LEU A 88 8.52 -25.37 27.82
CA LEU A 88 7.71 -26.59 27.63
C LEU A 88 8.57 -27.82 27.37
N LEU A 89 9.60 -27.70 26.53
CA LEU A 89 10.55 -28.79 26.27
C LEU A 89 11.33 -29.15 27.54
N ALA A 90 11.69 -28.16 28.37
CA ALA A 90 12.36 -28.39 29.65
C ALA A 90 11.42 -29.10 30.67
N GLN A 91 10.11 -28.88 30.57
CA GLN A 91 9.10 -29.58 31.36
C GLN A 91 8.79 -31.00 30.83
N GLY A 92 9.49 -31.47 29.80
CA GLY A 92 9.30 -32.79 29.20
C GLY A 92 8.07 -32.90 28.29
N ARG A 93 7.43 -31.78 27.95
CA ARG A 93 6.32 -31.74 26.99
C ARG A 93 6.84 -31.72 25.56
N THR A 94 6.01 -32.16 24.63
CA THR A 94 6.35 -32.25 23.21
C THR A 94 5.77 -31.07 22.44
N LEU A 95 6.47 -30.65 21.39
CA LEU A 95 6.07 -29.49 20.60
C LEU A 95 4.79 -29.77 19.79
N GLU A 96 4.57 -31.03 19.40
CA GLU A 96 3.39 -31.46 18.65
C GLU A 96 2.07 -31.21 19.41
N GLU A 97 2.07 -31.23 20.74
CA GLU A 97 0.88 -30.97 21.57
C GLU A 97 0.31 -29.56 21.38
N PHE A 98 1.10 -28.66 20.83
CA PHE A 98 0.75 -27.26 20.62
C PHE A 98 0.68 -26.88 19.15
N ALA A 99 0.71 -27.86 18.24
CA ALA A 99 0.62 -27.61 16.82
C ALA A 99 -0.76 -27.02 16.46
N VAL A 100 -0.75 -25.92 15.71
CA VAL A 100 -1.94 -25.35 15.07
C VAL A 100 -1.81 -25.61 13.57
N GLN A 101 -2.86 -26.21 13.01
CA GLN A 101 -2.91 -26.64 11.61
C GLN A 101 -3.50 -25.56 10.72
#